data_AF-A0A348Y908-F1
#
_entry.id   AF-A0A348Y908-F1
#
_cell.length_a   1.000
_cell.length_b   1.000
_cell.length_c   1.000
_cell.angle_alpha   90.00
_cell.angle_beta   90.00
_cell.angle_gamma   90.00
#
_symmetry.space_group_name_H-M   'P 1'
#
loop_
_entity.id
_entity.type
_entity.pdbx_description
1 polymer ?
#
loop_
_entity_poly.entity_id
_entity_poly.type
_entity_poly.pdbx_seq_one_letter_code
_entity_poly.pdbx_strand_id
1 'polypeptide(L)'
;MMRNTLQNLLYNNNYDQPDTSAAAFDTLPTIIQQALLQQHRIVLVANNPSINTASLEALLQPTDMLVLFNDFIHADFFANNPIVRNLPKLLFFRQIGDSALHFGLPPRSNNLTAMLDMAKQAPLGILFGNTDYQFPLPDDDPNPNDDPITASRILDIPKRLNDLLHSDEHCRVLSEQHSVVADYPIFADIHSSAPTSGFLLYRLLLAARLEVQQRQDVETPLSIVMLGFNDEDRTAHFWEGHNWAFERRELATPFDSVEIIRQY
;
A
#
# COMPACT_ATOMS: atom_id res chain seq x y z
N MET A 1 -36.55 1.02 1.14
CA MET A 1 -36.37 -0.39 1.59
C MET A 1 -35.27 -1.06 0.75
N MET A 2 -34.08 -0.44 0.67
CA MET A 2 -32.95 -0.86 -0.19
C MET A 2 -31.64 -0.97 0.63
N ARG A 3 -31.75 -1.36 1.91
CA ARG A 3 -30.60 -1.54 2.82
C ARG A 3 -29.98 -2.95 2.76
N ASN A 4 -30.55 -3.87 1.99
CA ASN A 4 -30.25 -5.30 2.16
C ASN A 4 -29.39 -5.94 1.07
N THR A 5 -29.04 -5.29 -0.05
CA THR A 5 -28.35 -6.02 -1.14
C THR A 5 -26.83 -6.05 -1.01
N LEU A 6 -26.20 -5.05 -0.37
CA LEU A 6 -24.74 -5.01 -0.16
C LEU A 6 -24.31 -5.59 1.18
N GLN A 7 -25.09 -5.42 2.25
CA GLN A 7 -24.90 -6.20 3.48
C GLN A 7 -25.10 -7.70 3.21
N ASN A 8 -26.00 -8.10 2.31
CA ASN A 8 -26.14 -9.51 1.92
C ASN A 8 -25.05 -10.04 0.98
N LEU A 9 -24.19 -9.20 0.38
CA LEU A 9 -23.03 -9.69 -0.39
C LEU A 9 -21.86 -10.09 0.53
N LEU A 10 -21.87 -9.64 1.79
CA LEU A 10 -20.92 -10.04 2.82
C LEU A 10 -21.54 -10.95 3.90
N TYR A 11 -22.88 -10.93 4.06
CA TYR A 11 -23.62 -11.86 4.92
C TYR A 11 -24.17 -13.11 4.20
N ASN A 12 -24.07 -13.21 2.86
CA ASN A 12 -24.28 -14.49 2.19
C ASN A 12 -23.05 -15.38 2.43
N ASN A 13 -23.23 -16.26 3.40
CA ASN A 13 -22.39 -17.39 3.81
C ASN A 13 -21.97 -18.30 2.64
N ASN A 14 -21.09 -17.81 1.77
CA ASN A 14 -20.27 -18.60 0.85
C ASN A 14 -18.90 -17.91 0.69
N TYR A 15 -18.28 -17.49 1.79
CA TYR A 15 -16.82 -17.54 1.91
C TYR A 15 -16.42 -19.02 2.08
N ASP A 16 -16.59 -19.82 1.05
CA ASP A 16 -15.46 -20.65 0.69
C ASP A 16 -14.39 -19.65 0.26
N GLN A 17 -13.27 -19.54 0.98
CA GLN A 17 -11.91 -19.25 0.49
C GLN A 17 -10.98 -18.85 1.66
N PRO A 18 -10.77 -19.72 2.68
CA PRO A 18 -9.52 -19.71 3.46
C PRO A 18 -8.29 -19.51 2.56
N ASP A 19 -8.36 -20.04 1.34
CA ASP A 19 -7.37 -19.86 0.27
C ASP A 19 -7.04 -18.39 -0.05
N THR A 20 -8.02 -17.47 -0.07
CA THR A 20 -7.75 -16.05 -0.43
C THR A 20 -7.19 -15.25 0.75
N SER A 21 -7.66 -15.46 1.99
CA SER A 21 -7.10 -14.78 3.16
C SER A 21 -5.67 -15.26 3.44
N ALA A 22 -5.45 -16.57 3.37
CA ALA A 22 -4.12 -17.16 3.51
C ALA A 22 -3.18 -16.68 2.40
N ALA A 23 -3.62 -16.68 1.13
CA ALA A 23 -2.80 -16.17 0.01
C ALA A 23 -2.45 -14.68 0.18
N ALA A 24 -3.40 -13.86 0.62
CA ALA A 24 -3.15 -12.44 0.89
C ALA A 24 -2.11 -12.24 2.00
N PHE A 25 -2.21 -13.00 3.09
CA PHE A 25 -1.25 -12.95 4.18
C PHE A 25 0.13 -13.45 3.75
N ASP A 26 0.19 -14.58 3.05
CA ASP A 26 1.43 -15.23 2.61
C ASP A 26 2.17 -14.43 1.53
N THR A 27 1.47 -13.56 0.80
CA THR A 27 2.07 -12.61 -0.14
C THR A 27 2.88 -11.50 0.55
N LEU A 28 2.62 -11.20 1.82
CA LEU A 28 3.37 -10.18 2.56
C LEU A 28 4.77 -10.70 2.93
N PRO A 29 5.80 -9.81 3.04
CA PRO A 29 7.10 -10.20 3.55
C PRO A 29 7.01 -10.94 4.88
N THR A 30 7.84 -11.97 5.09
CA THR A 30 7.80 -12.82 6.29
C THR A 30 7.92 -12.00 7.57
N ILE A 31 8.78 -10.98 7.56
CA ILE A 31 8.95 -10.08 8.71
C ILE A 31 7.68 -9.28 9.03
N ILE A 32 6.86 -8.99 8.02
CA ILE A 32 5.58 -8.29 8.16
C ILE A 32 4.47 -9.23 8.60
N GLN A 33 4.44 -10.45 8.10
CA GLN A 33 3.54 -11.50 8.60
C GLN A 33 3.68 -11.66 10.12
N GLN A 34 4.92 -11.71 10.61
CA GLN A 34 5.21 -11.79 12.05
C GLN A 34 4.76 -10.53 12.80
N ALA A 35 5.01 -9.34 12.26
CA ALA A 35 4.58 -8.09 12.87
C ALA A 35 3.06 -8.00 12.99
N LEU A 36 2.31 -8.40 11.96
CA LEU A 36 0.85 -8.39 11.94
C LEU A 36 0.24 -9.28 13.02
N LEU A 37 0.87 -10.42 13.33
CA LEU A 37 0.44 -11.31 14.41
C LEU A 37 0.70 -10.73 15.82
N GLN A 38 1.34 -9.58 15.94
CA GLN A 38 1.66 -8.92 17.21
C GLN A 38 1.03 -7.54 17.36
N GLN A 39 0.57 -6.92 16.26
CA GLN A 39 -0.04 -5.59 16.30
C GLN A 39 -1.56 -5.67 16.45
N HIS A 40 -2.16 -4.55 16.84
CA HIS A 40 -3.61 -4.37 16.93
C HIS A 40 -4.17 -3.35 15.95
N ARG A 41 -3.29 -2.56 15.33
CA ARG A 41 -3.70 -1.47 14.44
C ARG A 41 -2.71 -1.29 13.30
N ILE A 42 -3.26 -1.18 12.10
CA ILE A 42 -2.52 -0.87 10.87
C ILE A 42 -2.90 0.54 10.44
N VAL A 43 -1.93 1.39 10.15
CA VAL A 43 -2.15 2.75 9.65
C VAL A 43 -1.62 2.87 8.23
N LEU A 44 -2.53 3.04 7.28
CA LEU A 44 -2.24 3.34 5.87
C LEU A 44 -2.14 4.83 5.70
N VAL A 45 -0.96 5.31 5.30
CA VAL A 45 -0.72 6.75 5.13
C VAL A 45 -0.69 7.08 3.65
N ALA A 46 -1.66 7.88 3.19
CA ALA A 46 -1.68 8.40 1.84
C ALA A 46 -0.59 9.45 1.60
N ASN A 47 -0.25 9.69 0.33
CA ASN A 47 0.65 10.77 -0.09
C ASN A 47 -0.10 12.11 -0.18
N ASN A 48 -0.97 12.39 0.80
CA ASN A 48 -1.78 13.60 0.84
C ASN A 48 -0.95 14.75 1.45
N PRO A 49 -0.69 15.84 0.70
CA PRO A 49 0.18 16.93 1.17
C PRO A 49 -0.38 17.70 2.38
N SER A 50 -1.68 17.60 2.68
CA SER A 50 -2.29 18.19 3.88
C SER A 50 -1.88 17.47 5.17
N ILE A 51 -1.41 16.21 5.08
CA ILE A 51 -0.86 15.49 6.24
C ILE A 51 0.43 16.19 6.67
N ASN A 52 0.51 16.55 7.95
CA ASN A 52 1.71 17.14 8.55
C ASN A 52 2.22 16.28 9.72
N THR A 53 3.48 16.46 10.09
CA THR A 53 4.13 15.64 11.14
C THR A 53 3.47 15.80 12.50
N ALA A 54 2.93 16.97 12.85
CA ALA A 54 2.21 17.16 14.12
C ALA A 54 0.93 16.32 14.19
N SER A 55 0.19 16.21 13.08
CA SER A 55 -0.98 15.34 12.98
C SER A 55 -0.61 13.86 13.08
N LEU A 56 0.53 13.46 12.49
CA LEU A 56 1.07 12.10 12.61
C LEU A 56 1.47 11.79 14.06
N GLU A 57 2.13 12.71 14.75
CA GLU A 57 2.51 12.54 16.17
C GLU A 57 1.30 12.39 17.08
N ALA A 58 0.22 13.12 16.82
CA ALA A 58 -1.00 13.02 17.60
C ALA A 58 -1.78 11.71 17.35
N LEU A 59 -1.68 11.15 16.14
CA LEU A 59 -2.44 9.97 15.72
C LEU A 59 -1.75 8.65 16.06
N LEU A 60 -0.44 8.57 15.79
CA LEU A 60 0.30 7.31 15.79
C LEU A 60 0.57 6.81 17.21
N GLN A 61 0.40 5.51 17.40
CA GLN A 61 0.59 4.82 18.67
C GLN A 61 1.80 3.88 18.60
N PRO A 62 2.43 3.57 19.75
CA PRO A 62 3.59 2.66 19.82
C PRO A 62 3.34 1.23 19.33
N THR A 63 2.07 0.82 19.18
CA THR A 63 1.62 -0.51 18.75
C THR A 63 1.08 -0.54 17.33
N ASP A 64 1.32 0.53 16.56
CA ASP A 64 0.89 0.60 15.17
C ASP A 64 1.89 -0.10 14.25
N MET A 65 1.35 -0.73 13.20
CA MET A 65 2.11 -1.02 12.00
C MET A 65 1.79 0.04 10.93
N LEU A 66 2.81 0.56 10.27
CA LEU A 66 2.65 1.56 9.21
C LEU A 66 2.71 0.92 7.83
N VAL A 67 1.87 1.41 6.94
CA VAL A 67 1.92 1.08 5.52
C VAL A 67 2.12 2.36 4.73
N LEU A 68 3.25 2.42 4.03
CA LEU A 68 3.70 3.57 3.24
C LEU A 68 3.88 3.11 1.80
N PHE A 69 3.61 3.97 0.82
CA PHE A 69 3.65 3.54 -0.58
C PHE A 69 4.11 4.62 -1.55
N ASN A 70 4.74 4.18 -2.65
CA ASN A 70 5.27 5.02 -3.71
C ASN A 70 6.25 6.08 -3.14
N ASP A 71 6.04 7.37 -3.46
CA ASP A 71 6.85 8.49 -2.97
C ASP A 71 6.49 8.96 -1.55
N PHE A 72 6.29 8.02 -0.60
CA PHE A 72 5.74 8.32 0.73
C PHE A 72 6.28 9.61 1.35
N ILE A 73 5.34 10.49 1.74
CA ILE A 73 5.65 11.80 2.32
C ILE A 73 6.33 11.66 3.69
N HIS A 74 7.02 12.70 4.15
CA HIS A 74 7.62 12.76 5.49
C HIS A 74 8.57 11.59 5.81
N ALA A 75 9.33 11.11 4.82
CA ALA A 75 10.25 9.98 4.98
C ALA A 75 11.19 10.10 6.20
N ASP A 76 11.74 11.30 6.44
CA ASP A 76 12.60 11.58 7.58
C ASP A 76 11.87 11.40 8.93
N PHE A 77 10.61 11.84 9.02
CA PHE A 77 9.79 11.65 10.20
C PHE A 77 9.62 10.17 10.52
N PHE A 78 9.25 9.36 9.53
CA PHE A 78 9.06 7.92 9.71
C PHE A 78 10.37 7.19 10.09
N ALA A 79 11.51 7.68 9.61
CA ALA A 79 12.82 7.11 9.91
C ALA A 79 13.35 7.52 11.29
N ASN A 80 13.10 8.76 11.74
CA ASN A 80 13.87 9.38 12.81
C ASN A 80 13.07 9.83 14.04
N ASN A 81 11.74 9.97 13.95
CA ASN A 81 10.94 10.38 15.10
C ASN A 81 11.07 9.34 16.26
N PRO A 82 11.19 9.78 17.53
CA PRO A 82 11.51 8.90 18.66
C PRO A 82 10.54 7.73 18.89
N ILE A 83 9.26 7.92 18.59
CA ILE A 83 8.23 6.89 18.72
C ILE A 83 8.13 6.12 17.41
N VAL A 84 7.95 6.85 16.31
CA VAL A 84 7.58 6.28 15.01
C VAL A 84 8.69 5.44 14.38
N ARG A 85 9.97 5.77 14.62
CA ARG A 85 11.10 5.02 14.06
C ARG A 85 11.10 3.54 14.42
N ASN A 86 10.55 3.18 15.60
CA ASN A 86 10.52 1.81 16.11
C ASN A 86 9.31 1.00 15.61
N LEU A 87 8.34 1.64 14.94
CA LEU A 87 7.14 0.96 14.45
C LEU A 87 7.47 0.06 13.25
N PRO A 88 6.88 -1.15 13.16
CA PRO A 88 6.94 -1.96 11.94
C PRO A 88 6.44 -1.19 10.71
N LYS A 89 7.11 -1.35 9.57
CA LYS A 89 6.79 -0.64 8.33
C LYS A 89 6.72 -1.60 7.16
N LEU A 90 5.60 -1.60 6.45
CA LEU A 90 5.49 -2.16 5.11
C LEU A 90 5.58 -1.02 4.10
N LEU A 91 6.59 -1.09 3.25
CA LEU A 91 6.74 -0.21 2.10
C LEU A 91 6.19 -0.91 0.87
N PHE A 92 5.34 -0.24 0.11
CA PHE A 92 4.82 -0.76 -1.15
C PHE A 92 5.27 0.10 -2.33
N PHE A 93 5.76 -0.59 -3.35
CA PHE A 93 6.27 0.04 -4.56
C PHE A 93 5.70 -0.70 -5.77
N ARG A 94 5.05 0.02 -6.68
CA ARG A 94 4.64 -0.59 -7.95
C ARG A 94 5.83 -0.58 -8.90
N GLN A 95 6.16 -1.73 -9.47
CA GLN A 95 7.16 -1.81 -10.52
C GLN A 95 6.56 -1.28 -11.83
N ILE A 96 7.21 -0.30 -12.44
CA ILE A 96 6.81 0.26 -13.74
C ILE A 96 7.83 -0.23 -14.77
N GLY A 97 7.50 -1.31 -15.46
CA GLY A 97 8.26 -1.84 -16.60
C GLY A 97 9.59 -2.53 -16.27
N ASP A 98 10.32 -2.85 -17.33
CA ASP A 98 11.58 -3.63 -17.32
C ASP A 98 12.84 -2.76 -17.11
N SER A 99 12.67 -1.52 -16.67
CA SER A 99 13.82 -0.66 -16.47
C SER A 99 14.56 -1.09 -15.19
N ALA A 100 15.83 -1.45 -15.33
CA ALA A 100 16.78 -1.54 -14.21
C ALA A 100 16.91 -0.21 -13.43
N LEU A 101 16.19 0.84 -13.87
CA LEU A 101 16.13 2.19 -13.30
C LEU A 101 14.91 2.40 -12.38
N HIS A 102 13.86 1.57 -12.45
CA HIS A 102 12.60 1.73 -11.70
C HIS A 102 12.17 0.44 -11.02
N PHE A 103 12.91 0.03 -10.00
CA PHE A 103 12.46 -0.95 -9.00
C PHE A 103 11.31 -0.43 -8.12
N GLY A 104 10.36 0.34 -8.68
CA GLY A 104 9.31 1.06 -7.94
C GLY A 104 9.83 1.95 -6.79
N LEU A 105 11.16 2.05 -6.62
CA LEU A 105 11.80 2.83 -5.59
C LEU A 105 11.45 4.30 -5.86
N PRO A 106 11.15 5.05 -4.80
CA PRO A 106 10.76 6.44 -4.93
C PRO A 106 11.81 7.17 -5.77
N PRO A 107 11.40 7.93 -6.80
CA PRO A 107 12.32 8.59 -7.75
C PRO A 107 13.16 9.70 -7.10
N ARG A 108 13.12 9.82 -5.76
CA ARG A 108 13.76 10.85 -4.96
C ARG A 108 14.77 10.22 -4.01
N SER A 109 16.00 10.73 -4.06
CA SER A 109 17.16 10.24 -3.31
C SER A 109 17.00 10.27 -1.79
N ASN A 110 16.12 11.13 -1.25
CA ASN A 110 15.86 11.26 0.18
C ASN A 110 15.22 10.00 0.78
N ASN A 111 14.40 9.27 0.02
CA ASN A 111 13.71 8.10 0.56
C ASN A 111 14.62 6.88 0.71
N LEU A 112 15.68 6.74 -0.11
CA LEU A 112 16.63 5.61 0.01
C LEU A 112 17.37 5.64 1.37
N THR A 113 17.82 6.82 1.80
CA THR A 113 18.46 6.98 3.12
C THR A 113 17.47 6.68 4.24
N ALA A 114 16.25 7.21 4.15
CA ALA A 114 15.22 6.98 5.15
C ALA A 114 14.86 5.49 5.26
N MET A 115 14.75 4.76 4.14
CA MET A 115 14.53 3.31 4.12
C MET A 115 15.65 2.55 4.84
N LEU A 116 16.90 2.93 4.62
CA LEU A 116 18.04 2.33 5.32
C LEU A 116 17.99 2.59 6.83
N ASP A 117 17.57 3.78 7.24
CA ASP A 117 17.43 4.11 8.65
C ASP A 117 16.26 3.37 9.30
N MET A 118 15.12 3.25 8.62
CA MET A 118 13.99 2.41 9.05
C MET A 118 14.42 0.96 9.25
N ALA A 119 15.17 0.39 8.29
CA ALA A 119 15.68 -0.98 8.36
C ALA A 119 16.68 -1.24 9.50
N LYS A 120 17.18 -0.19 10.17
CA LYS A 120 18.05 -0.33 11.35
C LYS A 120 17.27 -0.38 12.66
N GLN A 121 16.04 0.13 12.69
CA GLN A 121 15.31 0.42 13.93
C GLN A 121 14.17 -0.55 14.20
N ALA A 122 13.54 -1.09 13.16
CA ALA A 122 12.30 -1.86 13.29
C ALA A 122 12.15 -2.90 12.17
N PRO A 123 11.19 -3.85 12.32
CA PRO A 123 10.72 -4.67 11.20
C PRO A 123 10.40 -3.82 9.97
N LEU A 124 11.10 -4.08 8.86
CA LEU A 124 10.86 -3.44 7.57
C LEU A 124 10.61 -4.50 6.50
N GLY A 125 9.43 -4.43 5.88
CA GLY A 125 9.09 -5.21 4.69
C GLY A 125 8.90 -4.32 3.48
N ILE A 126 9.16 -4.88 2.31
CA ILE A 126 9.03 -4.26 1.00
C ILE A 126 8.16 -5.17 0.13
N LEU A 127 7.02 -4.67 -0.32
CA LEU A 127 6.13 -5.37 -1.24
C LEU A 127 6.15 -4.68 -2.60
N PHE A 128 6.48 -5.43 -3.64
CA PHE A 128 6.40 -4.96 -5.01
C PHE A 128 5.08 -5.36 -5.64
N GLY A 129 4.36 -4.43 -6.26
CA GLY A 129 3.29 -4.75 -7.18
C GLY A 129 3.87 -4.97 -8.58
N ASN A 130 3.65 -6.14 -9.18
CA ASN A 130 4.14 -6.42 -10.53
C ASN A 130 2.99 -6.56 -11.53
N THR A 131 3.07 -5.78 -12.60
CA THR A 131 2.28 -5.97 -13.81
C THR A 131 3.17 -6.72 -14.79
N ASP A 132 2.66 -7.76 -15.47
CA ASP A 132 3.30 -8.18 -16.71
C ASP A 132 3.44 -6.94 -17.62
N TYR A 133 4.55 -6.83 -18.37
CA TYR A 133 4.90 -5.67 -19.19
C TYR A 133 3.69 -4.99 -19.86
N GLN A 134 3.27 -3.86 -19.31
CA GLN A 134 2.27 -2.95 -19.89
C GLN A 134 2.93 -1.60 -20.12
N PHE A 135 3.93 -1.55 -21.00
CA PHE A 135 4.18 -0.26 -21.62
C PHE A 135 3.03 0.05 -22.59
N PRO A 136 2.59 1.31 -22.64
CA PRO A 136 1.94 1.83 -23.82
C PRO A 136 2.71 1.43 -25.08
N LEU A 137 2.03 1.21 -26.22
CA LEU A 137 2.77 1.12 -27.49
C LEU A 137 3.56 2.44 -27.66
N PRO A 138 4.61 2.50 -28.50
CA PRO A 138 5.36 3.75 -28.70
C PRO A 138 4.51 4.99 -29.02
N ASP A 139 3.28 4.80 -29.51
CA ASP A 139 2.31 5.86 -29.80
C ASP A 139 1.53 6.37 -28.57
N ASP A 140 1.60 5.64 -27.45
CA ASP A 140 0.89 5.88 -26.19
C ASP A 140 1.88 6.32 -25.06
N ASP A 141 3.17 6.50 -25.37
CA ASP A 141 4.21 6.97 -24.42
C ASP A 141 3.90 8.41 -23.98
N PRO A 142 3.94 8.76 -22.67
CA PRO A 142 3.84 10.14 -22.22
C PRO A 142 4.81 11.05 -22.98
N ASN A 143 4.41 12.30 -23.17
CA ASN A 143 5.23 13.25 -23.90
C ASN A 143 6.61 13.32 -23.23
N PRO A 144 7.73 13.34 -23.99
CA PRO A 144 9.07 13.54 -23.44
C PRO A 144 9.23 14.75 -22.50
N ASN A 145 8.24 15.65 -22.48
CA ASN A 145 8.13 16.82 -21.63
C ASN A 145 7.37 16.60 -20.31
N ASP A 146 6.72 15.45 -20.08
CA ASP A 146 5.88 15.22 -18.89
C ASP A 146 6.70 14.80 -17.65
N ASP A 147 7.82 14.09 -17.82
CA ASP A 147 9.00 14.04 -16.92
C ASP A 147 10.09 13.20 -17.63
N PRO A 148 11.19 13.76 -18.18
CA PRO A 148 12.13 12.97 -18.96
C PRO A 148 12.93 12.03 -18.04
N ILE A 149 12.46 10.79 -17.92
CA ILE A 149 13.23 9.66 -17.41
C ILE A 149 14.31 9.35 -18.46
N THR A 150 15.40 10.10 -18.42
CA THR A 150 16.55 9.81 -19.27
C THR A 150 17.28 8.59 -18.71
N ALA A 151 17.72 7.68 -19.59
CA ALA A 151 18.52 6.50 -19.24
C ALA A 151 19.83 6.83 -18.46
N SER A 152 20.18 8.11 -18.33
CA SER A 152 21.28 8.63 -17.53
C SER A 152 21.01 8.72 -16.02
N ARG A 153 19.77 8.58 -15.55
CA ARG A 153 19.45 8.68 -14.12
C ARG A 153 19.67 7.36 -13.38
N ILE A 154 20.93 6.92 -13.30
CA ILE A 154 21.30 5.74 -12.50
C ILE A 154 21.14 6.09 -11.02
N LEU A 155 20.26 5.39 -10.32
CA LEU A 155 20.17 5.46 -8.86
C LEU A 155 21.27 4.57 -8.26
N ASP A 156 22.22 5.19 -7.56
CA ASP A 156 23.21 4.44 -6.78
C ASP A 156 22.54 3.84 -5.54
N ILE A 157 22.06 2.60 -5.67
CA ILE A 157 21.44 1.86 -4.56
C ILE A 157 22.54 1.41 -3.59
N PRO A 158 22.52 1.84 -2.32
CA PRO A 158 23.52 1.40 -1.36
C PRO A 158 23.47 -0.12 -1.18
N LYS A 159 24.62 -0.78 -1.03
CA LYS A 159 24.71 -2.25 -0.93
C LYS A 159 23.71 -2.86 0.05
N ARG A 160 23.56 -2.26 1.24
CA ARG A 160 22.63 -2.75 2.26
C ARG A 160 21.18 -2.72 1.80
N LEU A 161 20.78 -1.68 1.07
CA LEU A 161 19.43 -1.61 0.51
C LEU A 161 19.28 -2.64 -0.61
N ASN A 162 20.29 -2.79 -1.47
CA ASN A 162 20.29 -3.84 -2.49
C ASN A 162 20.13 -5.25 -1.89
N ASP A 163 20.84 -5.54 -0.79
CA ASP A 163 20.73 -6.82 -0.09
C ASP A 163 19.29 -7.05 0.46
N LEU A 164 18.62 -5.99 0.96
CA LEU A 164 17.23 -6.07 1.42
C LEU A 164 16.25 -6.34 0.28
N LEU A 165 16.43 -5.67 -0.87
CA LEU A 165 15.56 -5.82 -2.05
C LEU A 165 15.62 -7.23 -2.65
N HIS A 166 16.69 -7.98 -2.37
CA HIS A 166 16.86 -9.37 -2.82
C HIS A 166 16.67 -10.40 -1.69
N SER A 167 16.21 -9.99 -0.52
CA SER A 167 15.97 -10.88 0.60
C SER A 167 14.54 -11.41 0.59
N ASP A 168 14.39 -12.73 0.66
CA ASP A 168 13.09 -13.39 0.81
C ASP A 168 12.38 -13.05 2.14
N GLU A 169 13.14 -12.65 3.16
CA GLU A 169 12.56 -12.28 4.46
C GLU A 169 11.89 -10.91 4.41
N HIS A 170 12.51 -9.98 3.67
CA HIS A 170 12.12 -8.57 3.63
C HIS A 170 11.32 -8.22 2.39
N CYS A 171 11.45 -8.96 1.31
CA CYS A 171 10.90 -8.60 0.02
C CYS A 171 9.98 -9.67 -0.57
N ARG A 172 8.82 -9.25 -1.06
CA ARG A 172 7.85 -10.08 -1.77
C ARG A 172 7.23 -9.34 -2.95
N VAL A 173 6.58 -10.10 -3.83
CA VAL A 173 5.90 -9.59 -5.02
C VAL A 173 4.43 -9.98 -4.95
N LEU A 174 3.55 -8.98 -5.10
CA LEU A 174 2.12 -9.14 -5.33
C LEU A 174 1.86 -9.14 -6.84
N SER A 175 1.32 -10.25 -7.34
CA SER A 175 0.86 -10.37 -8.72
C SER A 175 -0.43 -9.58 -8.92
N GLU A 176 -0.59 -8.91 -10.06
CA GLU A 176 -1.88 -8.30 -10.45
C GLU A 176 -2.98 -9.33 -10.81
N GLN A 177 -2.63 -10.61 -10.97
CA GLN A 177 -3.61 -11.71 -11.09
C GLN A 177 -4.05 -12.26 -9.72
N HIS A 178 -3.56 -11.69 -8.61
CA HIS A 178 -3.91 -12.14 -7.28
C HIS A 178 -5.42 -11.99 -7.03
N SER A 179 -6.04 -12.92 -6.30
CA SER A 179 -7.51 -12.93 -6.09
C SER A 179 -8.04 -11.64 -5.47
N VAL A 180 -7.31 -11.05 -4.51
CA VAL A 180 -7.64 -9.72 -3.93
C VAL A 180 -7.62 -8.57 -4.96
N VAL A 181 -6.93 -8.73 -6.09
CA VAL A 181 -6.91 -7.79 -7.22
C VAL A 181 -8.08 -8.07 -8.17
N ALA A 182 -8.49 -9.33 -8.32
CA ALA A 182 -9.57 -9.74 -9.23
C ALA A 182 -10.96 -9.17 -8.87
N ASP A 183 -11.18 -8.79 -7.61
CA ASP A 183 -12.37 -8.04 -7.17
C ASP A 183 -12.38 -6.57 -7.64
N TYR A 184 -11.23 -6.07 -8.08
CA TYR A 184 -11.11 -4.76 -8.72
C TYR A 184 -11.47 -4.93 -10.20
N PRO A 185 -12.27 -4.02 -10.81
CA PRO A 185 -12.68 -4.25 -12.19
C PRO A 185 -11.47 -4.37 -13.10
N ILE A 186 -11.53 -5.34 -14.03
CA ILE A 186 -10.52 -5.55 -15.07
C ILE A 186 -10.57 -4.33 -16.00
N PHE A 187 -9.77 -3.31 -15.71
CA PHE A 187 -9.69 -2.10 -16.52
C PHE A 187 -8.63 -2.26 -17.60
N ALA A 188 -9.04 -2.17 -18.86
CA ALA A 188 -8.17 -2.30 -20.02
C ALA A 188 -7.35 -1.03 -20.33
N ASP A 189 -7.69 0.12 -19.72
CA ASP A 189 -7.19 1.45 -20.14
C ASP A 189 -6.50 2.21 -18.99
N ILE A 190 -5.69 1.51 -18.19
CA ILE A 190 -4.89 2.16 -17.15
C ILE A 190 -3.46 2.31 -17.67
N HIS A 191 -3.18 3.44 -18.31
CA HIS A 191 -1.81 3.86 -18.54
C HIS A 191 -1.26 4.50 -17.26
N SER A 192 -0.21 3.90 -16.71
CA SER A 192 0.66 4.41 -15.63
C SER A 192 0.08 4.55 -14.20
N SER A 193 -1.24 4.50 -13.97
CA SER A 193 -1.79 4.72 -12.62
C SER A 193 -3.20 4.20 -12.41
N ALA A 194 -3.35 2.96 -11.94
CA ALA A 194 -4.49 2.42 -11.18
C ALA A 194 -4.40 0.89 -10.96
N PRO A 195 -5.06 0.33 -9.91
CA PRO A 195 -5.74 0.98 -8.77
C PRO A 195 -4.86 1.98 -8.03
N THR A 196 -5.41 2.91 -7.23
CA THR A 196 -4.52 3.66 -6.34
C THR A 196 -3.80 2.65 -5.47
N SER A 197 -2.46 2.72 -5.39
CA SER A 197 -1.67 1.76 -4.60
C SER A 197 -2.24 1.61 -3.18
N GLY A 198 -2.75 2.71 -2.62
CA GLY A 198 -3.43 2.71 -1.32
C GLY A 198 -4.72 1.90 -1.26
N PHE A 199 -5.59 1.95 -2.27
CA PHE A 199 -6.83 1.15 -2.27
C PHE A 199 -6.55 -0.35 -2.49
N LEU A 200 -5.57 -0.69 -3.34
CA LEU A 200 -5.10 -2.07 -3.48
C LEU A 200 -4.58 -2.61 -2.15
N LEU A 201 -3.70 -1.86 -1.48
CA LEU A 201 -3.17 -2.23 -0.16
C LEU A 201 -4.29 -2.38 0.87
N TYR A 202 -5.29 -1.50 0.83
CA TYR A 202 -6.46 -1.61 1.69
C TYR A 202 -7.20 -2.95 1.49
N ARG A 203 -7.47 -3.37 0.25
CA ARG A 203 -8.11 -4.66 -0.06
C ARG A 203 -7.25 -5.85 0.38
N LEU A 204 -5.95 -5.81 0.08
CA LEU A 204 -5.00 -6.85 0.51
C LEU A 204 -5.01 -7.01 2.04
N LEU A 205 -4.98 -5.91 2.77
CA LEU A 205 -4.91 -5.92 4.24
C LEU A 205 -6.23 -6.29 4.90
N LEU A 206 -7.38 -5.99 4.27
CA LEU A 206 -8.66 -6.54 4.70
C LEU A 206 -8.67 -8.07 4.62
N ALA A 207 -8.16 -8.64 3.52
CA ALA A 207 -8.07 -10.10 3.37
C ALA A 207 -7.05 -10.71 4.36
N ALA A 208 -5.86 -10.12 4.49
CA ALA A 208 -4.84 -10.57 5.44
C ALA A 208 -5.32 -10.46 6.90
N ARG A 209 -6.15 -9.45 7.23
CA ARG A 209 -6.78 -9.33 8.56
C ARG A 209 -7.64 -10.54 8.90
N LEU A 210 -8.38 -11.08 7.95
CA LEU A 210 -9.20 -12.29 8.17
C LEU A 210 -8.31 -13.49 8.52
N GLU A 211 -7.16 -13.61 7.88
CA GLU A 211 -6.19 -14.67 8.22
C GLU A 211 -5.62 -14.49 9.63
N VAL A 212 -5.23 -13.28 10.00
CA VAL A 212 -4.76 -12.98 11.36
C VAL A 212 -5.84 -13.31 12.40
N GLN A 213 -7.11 -13.02 12.07
CA GLN A 213 -8.26 -13.29 12.93
C GLN A 213 -8.39 -14.78 13.21
N GLN A 214 -8.31 -15.59 12.15
CA GLN A 214 -8.35 -17.05 12.24
C GLN A 214 -7.16 -17.60 13.03
N ARG A 215 -5.95 -17.09 12.81
CA ARG A 215 -4.73 -17.55 13.50
C ARG A 215 -4.69 -17.19 14.98
N GLN A 216 -5.30 -16.08 15.38
CA GLN A 216 -5.30 -15.61 16.76
C GLN A 216 -6.55 -16.04 17.56
N ASP A 217 -7.58 -16.57 16.91
CA ASP A 217 -8.86 -16.96 17.53
C ASP A 217 -9.52 -15.80 18.32
N VAL A 218 -9.52 -14.60 17.73
CA VAL A 218 -10.15 -13.40 18.31
C VAL A 218 -11.11 -12.77 17.31
N GLU A 219 -12.15 -12.07 17.78
CA GLU A 219 -13.20 -11.53 16.89
C GLU A 219 -12.71 -10.39 15.99
N THR A 220 -11.74 -9.58 16.43
CA THR A 220 -11.20 -8.46 15.64
C THR A 220 -9.75 -8.19 16.06
N PRO A 221 -8.76 -8.88 15.46
CA PRO A 221 -7.36 -8.78 15.89
C PRO A 221 -6.73 -7.44 15.52
N LEU A 222 -7.18 -6.89 14.40
CA LEU A 222 -6.58 -5.75 13.72
C LEU A 222 -7.67 -4.74 13.35
N SER A 223 -7.43 -3.50 13.75
CA SER A 223 -8.11 -2.32 13.22
C SER A 223 -7.29 -1.72 12.08
N ILE A 224 -7.95 -1.15 11.07
CA ILE A 224 -7.28 -0.49 9.94
C ILE A 224 -7.65 1.00 9.99
N VAL A 225 -6.65 1.87 9.98
CA VAL A 225 -6.80 3.32 9.88
C VAL A 225 -6.27 3.78 8.53
N MET A 226 -7.10 4.46 7.75
CA MET A 226 -6.71 5.06 6.47
C MET A 226 -6.59 6.57 6.64
N LEU A 227 -5.37 7.10 6.62
CA LEU A 227 -5.10 8.53 6.79
C LEU A 227 -4.90 9.23 5.44
N GLY A 228 -5.67 10.31 5.23
CA GLY A 228 -5.57 11.18 4.07
C GLY A 228 -6.29 10.68 2.82
N PHE A 229 -7.11 9.63 2.97
CA PHE A 229 -8.00 9.11 1.92
C PHE A 229 -9.34 9.85 1.97
N ASN A 230 -9.83 10.30 0.82
CA ASN A 230 -11.10 11.02 0.72
C ASN A 230 -12.06 10.31 -0.24
N ASP A 231 -13.36 10.50 -0.02
CA ASP A 231 -14.47 10.01 -0.83
C ASP A 231 -15.07 11.10 -1.74
N GLU A 232 -14.47 12.29 -1.77
CA GLU A 232 -14.90 13.40 -2.60
C GLU A 232 -13.99 13.68 -3.81
N ASP A 233 -14.57 14.36 -4.80
CA ASP A 233 -13.98 14.63 -6.11
C ASP A 233 -12.67 15.43 -6.07
N ARG A 234 -12.37 16.11 -4.95
CA ARG A 234 -11.13 16.87 -4.81
C ARG A 234 -9.87 16.03 -5.00
N THR A 235 -9.94 14.73 -4.72
CA THR A 235 -8.84 13.80 -4.91
C THR A 235 -8.57 13.42 -6.37
N ALA A 236 -9.59 13.45 -7.24
CA ALA A 236 -9.40 13.16 -8.66
C ALA A 236 -8.60 14.24 -9.40
N HIS A 237 -8.55 15.45 -8.86
CA HIS A 237 -7.74 16.53 -9.45
C HIS A 237 -6.23 16.30 -9.29
N PHE A 238 -5.81 15.40 -8.38
CA PHE A 238 -4.39 15.14 -8.14
C PHE A 238 -3.86 13.95 -8.94
N TRP A 239 -4.71 12.98 -9.30
CA TRP A 239 -4.28 11.80 -10.06
C TRP A 239 -5.38 11.32 -11.03
N GLU A 240 -5.12 11.42 -12.34
CA GLU A 240 -6.01 10.92 -13.39
C GLU A 240 -5.85 9.39 -13.58
N GLY A 241 -6.78 8.73 -14.28
CA GLY A 241 -6.64 7.31 -14.66
C GLY A 241 -7.16 6.27 -13.66
N HIS A 242 -7.71 6.68 -12.51
CA HIS A 242 -8.27 5.75 -11.51
C HIS A 242 -9.78 5.59 -11.60
N ASN A 243 -10.27 4.42 -11.18
CA ASN A 243 -11.71 4.19 -10.95
C ASN A 243 -12.16 4.85 -9.64
N TRP A 244 -12.04 6.17 -9.61
CA TRP A 244 -12.38 6.99 -8.46
C TRP A 244 -13.84 6.83 -8.03
N ALA A 245 -14.74 6.63 -8.99
CA ALA A 245 -16.16 6.47 -8.68
C ALA A 245 -16.42 5.22 -7.83
N PHE A 246 -15.70 4.12 -8.08
CA PHE A 246 -15.77 2.92 -7.26
C PHE A 246 -15.04 3.09 -5.93
N GLU A 247 -13.78 3.55 -5.95
CA GLU A 247 -13.00 3.71 -4.71
C GLU A 247 -13.70 4.65 -3.73
N ARG A 248 -14.23 5.80 -4.19
CA ARG A 248 -14.98 6.73 -3.34
C ARG A 248 -16.24 6.11 -2.76
N ARG A 249 -16.95 5.28 -3.53
CA ARG A 249 -18.15 4.59 -3.03
C ARG A 249 -17.80 3.65 -1.90
N GLU A 250 -16.73 2.88 -2.04
CA GLU A 250 -16.25 1.96 -1.01
C GLU A 250 -15.75 2.74 0.22
N LEU A 251 -15.01 3.84 0.01
CA LEU A 251 -14.50 4.70 1.08
C LEU A 251 -15.59 5.56 1.76
N ALA A 252 -16.76 5.74 1.15
CA ALA A 252 -17.90 6.43 1.77
C ALA A 252 -18.62 5.54 2.79
N THR A 253 -18.48 4.21 2.67
CA THR A 253 -19.07 3.22 3.57
C THR A 253 -18.03 2.16 3.95
N PRO A 254 -17.01 2.54 4.74
CA PRO A 254 -15.97 1.59 5.16
C PRO A 254 -16.55 0.47 6.04
N PHE A 255 -15.84 -0.65 6.13
CA PHE A 255 -16.16 -1.73 7.07
C PHE A 255 -16.06 -1.25 8.52
N ASP A 256 -16.82 -1.83 9.45
CA ASP A 256 -16.91 -1.36 10.85
C ASP A 256 -15.57 -1.30 11.59
N SER A 257 -14.58 -2.13 11.19
CA SER A 257 -13.23 -2.15 11.76
C SER A 257 -12.24 -1.22 11.05
N VAL A 258 -12.73 -0.37 10.14
CA VAL A 258 -11.93 0.53 9.31
C VAL A 258 -12.31 1.98 9.64
N GLU A 259 -11.34 2.73 10.15
CA GLU A 259 -11.44 4.17 10.37
C GLU A 259 -10.80 4.91 9.20
N ILE A 260 -11.50 5.90 8.63
CA ILE A 260 -10.92 6.78 7.61
C ILE A 260 -10.80 8.19 8.18
N ILE A 261 -9.56 8.66 8.33
CA ILE A 261 -9.24 10.02 8.77
C ILE A 261 -8.96 10.87 7.55
N ARG A 262 -9.97 11.67 7.17
CA ARG A 262 -9.93 12.52 5.99
C ARG A 262 -9.04 13.75 6.21
N GLN A 263 -8.34 14.18 5.17
CA GLN A 263 -7.49 15.38 5.17
C GLN A 263 -7.79 16.15 3.88
N TYR A 264 -8.19 17.41 4.03
CA TYR A 264 -8.66 18.28 2.94
C TYR A 264 -7.69 19.42 2.65
#